data_AF-X0WK37-F1
#
_entry.id   AF-X0WK37-F1
#
_cell.length_a   1.000
_cell.length_b   1.000
_cell.length_c   1.000
_cell.angle_alpha   90.00
_cell.angle_beta   90.00
_cell.angle_gamma   90.00
#
_symmetry.space_group_name_H-M   'P 1'
#
loop_
_entity.id
_entity.type
_entity.pdbx_description
1 polymer ?
#
loop_
_entity_poly.entity_id
_entity_poly.type
_entity_poly.pdbx_seq_one_letter_code
_entity_poly.pdbx_strand_id
1 'polypeptide(L)' 'MKNSVLELGNLIQGFKLCCQTEGKSPKTIEWYTTFLYRFLAFLEFGNYPTDAAQINKEVIRAFIL' A
#
# COMPACT_ATOMS: atom_id res chain seq x y z
N MET A 1 -9.22 18.65 1.08
CA MET A 1 -9.68 17.35 1.62
C MET A 1 -8.70 16.95 2.72
N LYS A 2 -9.18 16.53 3.90
CA LYS A 2 -8.30 15.88 4.87
C LYS A 2 -7.91 14.54 4.26
N ASN A 3 -6.66 14.39 3.80
CA ASN A 3 -6.16 13.07 3.44
C ASN A 3 -6.27 12.19 4.69
N SER A 4 -6.95 11.06 4.56
CA SER A 4 -7.06 10.10 5.65
C SER A 4 -5.66 9.70 6.11
N VAL A 5 -5.47 9.54 7.43
CA VAL A 5 -4.21 8.94 7.95
C VAL A 5 -4.05 7.52 7.39
N LEU A 6 -5.16 6.89 7.01
CA LEU A 6 -5.23 5.54 6.46
C LEU A 6 -5.15 5.48 4.94
N GLU A 7 -4.86 6.59 4.25
CA GLU A 7 -4.50 6.53 2.84
C GLU A 7 -3.32 5.56 2.65
N LEU A 8 -3.50 4.57 1.77
CA LEU A 8 -2.54 3.48 1.60
C LEU A 8 -1.14 4.01 1.24
N GLY A 9 -1.04 5.09 0.45
CA GLY A 9 0.23 5.75 0.16
C GLY A 9 0.98 6.22 1.42
N ASN A 10 0.26 6.78 2.40
CA ASN A 10 0.85 7.18 3.69
C ASN A 10 1.29 5.96 4.49
N LEU A 11 0.47 4.90 4.51
CA LEU A 11 0.78 3.66 5.21
C LEU A 11 2.01 2.94 4.62
N ILE A 12 2.20 2.97 3.30
CA ILE A 12 3.39 2.41 2.65
C ILE A 12 4.66 3.14 3.09
N GLN A 13 4.62 4.47 3.24
CA GLN A 13 5.76 5.24 3.75
C GLN A 13 6.06 4.90 5.21
N GLY A 14 5.03 4.79 6.05
CA GLY A 14 5.19 4.35 7.45
C GLY A 14 5.77 2.94 7.55
N PHE A 15 5.26 2.01 6.75
CA PHE A 15 5.76 0.64 6.67
C PHE A 15 7.22 0.58 6.22
N LYS A 16 7.61 1.38 5.23
CA LYS A 16 9.00 1.51 4.78
C LYS A 16 9.91 1.97 5.93
N LEU A 17 9.50 2.98 6.68
CA LEU A 17 10.24 3.47 7.85
C LEU A 17 10.37 2.40 8.95
N CYS A 18 9.29 1.67 9.25
CA CYS A 18 9.34 0.55 10.18
C CYS A 18 10.36 -0.50 9.74
N CYS A 19 10.35 -0.91 8.46
CA CYS A 19 11.31 -1.88 7.97
C CYS A 19 12.77 -1.40 8.06
N GLN A 20 13.02 -0.10 7.82
CA GLN A 20 14.34 0.50 7.96
C GLN A 20 14.82 0.47 9.42
N THR A 21 13.94 0.80 10.36
CA THR A 21 14.27 0.81 11.80
C THR A 21 14.46 -0.60 12.37
N GLU A 22 13.78 -1.60 11.82
CA GLU A 22 13.97 -3.02 12.12
C GLU A 22 15.25 -3.62 11.52
N GLY A 23 16.01 -2.87 10.72
CA GLY A 23 17.24 -3.36 10.09
C GLY A 23 17.01 -4.33 8.93
N LYS A 24 15.84 -4.29 8.28
CA LYS A 24 15.58 -5.09 7.07
C LYS A 24 16.50 -4.64 5.94
N SER A 25 16.98 -5.59 5.11
CA SER A 25 17.87 -5.26 4.00
C SER A 25 17.20 -4.31 3.00
N PRO A 26 17.92 -3.37 2.36
CA PRO A 26 17.33 -2.45 1.38
C PRO A 26 16.56 -3.18 0.27
N LYS A 27 17.08 -4.31 -0.19
CA LYS A 27 16.45 -5.16 -1.20
C LYS A 27 15.12 -5.75 -0.72
N THR A 28 15.03 -6.17 0.54
CA THR A 28 13.79 -6.66 1.15
C THR A 28 12.74 -5.55 1.21
N ILE A 29 13.14 -4.34 1.62
CA ILE A 29 12.26 -3.18 1.71
C ILE A 29 11.74 -2.78 0.32
N GLU A 30 12.63 -2.73 -0.67
CA GLU A 30 12.29 -2.48 -2.06
C GLU A 30 11.28 -3.51 -2.58
N TRP A 31 11.52 -4.80 -2.32
CA TRP A 31 10.62 -5.86 -2.76
C TRP A 31 9.22 -5.68 -2.16
N TYR A 32 9.10 -5.49 -0.85
CA TYR A 32 7.79 -5.28 -0.21
C TYR A 32 7.10 -4.02 -0.72
N THR A 33 7.80 -2.89 -0.76
CA THR A 33 7.20 -1.62 -1.19
C THR A 33 6.80 -1.64 -2.66
N THR A 34 7.54 -2.32 -3.53
CA THR A 34 7.18 -2.50 -4.95
C THR A 34 5.82 -3.19 -5.11
N PHE A 35 5.55 -4.27 -4.37
CA PHE A 35 4.23 -4.93 -4.43
C PHE A 35 3.11 -4.04 -3.90
N LEU A 36 3.36 -3.31 -2.82
CA LEU A 36 2.38 -2.39 -2.25
C LEU A 36 2.07 -1.22 -3.20
N TYR A 37 3.07 -0.66 -3.86
CA TYR A 37 2.86 0.37 -4.88
C TYR A 37 2.16 -0.14 -6.12
N ARG A 38 2.43 -1.39 -6.53
CA ARG A 38 1.68 -2.03 -7.62
C ARG A 38 0.19 -2.16 -7.28
N PHE A 39 -0.12 -2.52 -6.03
CA PHE A 39 -1.49 -2.58 -5.55
C PHE A 39 -2.13 -1.19 -5.49
N LEU A 40 -1.43 -0.18 -4.96
CA LEU A 40 -1.91 1.20 -4.97
C LEU A 40 -2.23 1.70 -6.39
N ALA A 41 -1.33 1.45 -7.34
CA ALA A 41 -1.56 1.83 -8.75
C ALA A 41 -2.79 1.13 -9.35
N PHE A 42 -3.03 -0.14 -9.00
CA PHE A 42 -4.25 -0.84 -9.39
C PHE A 42 -5.51 -0.16 -8.84
N LEU A 43 -5.48 0.28 -7.57
CA LEU A 43 -6.61 0.98 -6.95
C LEU A 43 -6.88 2.31 -7.65
N GLU A 44 -5.84 3.11 -7.87
CA GLU A 44 -5.94 4.42 -8.52
C GLU A 44 -6.46 4.29 -9.96
N PHE A 45 -5.93 3.34 -10.74
CA PHE A 45 -6.36 3.11 -12.11
C PHE A 45 -7.79 2.56 -12.20
N GLY A 46 -8.18 1.71 -11.26
CA GLY A 46 -9.52 1.13 -11.18
C GLY A 46 -10.57 2.03 -10.50
N ASN A 47 -10.19 3.23 -10.07
CA ASN A 47 -11.01 4.14 -9.28
C ASN A 47 -11.60 3.47 -8.02
N TYR A 48 -10.82 2.58 -7.40
CA TYR A 48 -11.12 1.96 -6.12
C TYR A 48 -10.69 2.86 -4.95
N PRO A 49 -11.25 2.68 -3.74
CA PRO A 49 -10.81 3.40 -2.56
C PRO A 49 -9.34 3.14 -2.24
N THR A 50 -8.59 4.21 -1.96
CA THR A 50 -7.19 4.16 -1.49
C THR A 50 -7.05 4.23 0.03
N ASP A 51 -8.11 4.61 0.74
CA ASP A 51 -8.19 4.49 2.20
C ASP A 51 -8.29 3.02 2.60
N ALA A 52 -7.31 2.53 3.37
CA ALA A 52 -7.23 1.13 3.77
C ALA A 52 -8.45 0.63 4.56
N ALA A 53 -9.19 1.51 5.25
CA ALA A 53 -10.42 1.15 5.96
C ALA A 53 -11.59 0.87 5.00
N GLN A 54 -11.50 1.30 3.75
CA GLN A 54 -12.53 1.12 2.71
C GLN A 54 -12.18 0.02 1.70
N ILE A 55 -10.96 -0.53 1.75
CA ILE A 55 -10.54 -1.64 0.91
C ILE A 55 -11.15 -2.94 1.48
N ASN A 56 -12.02 -3.57 0.70
CA ASN A 56 -12.68 -4.82 1.06
C ASN A 56 -12.14 -6.03 0.29
N LYS A 57 -12.62 -7.23 0.64
CA LYS A 57 -12.16 -8.50 0.06
C LYS A 57 -12.43 -8.59 -1.45
N GLU A 58 -13.46 -7.91 -1.95
CA GLU A 58 -13.83 -7.88 -3.37
C GLU A 58 -12.76 -7.14 -4.18
N VAL A 59 -12.31 -5.98 -3.68
CA VAL A 59 -11.20 -5.22 -4.29
C VAL A 59 -9.91 -6.03 -4.26
N ILE A 60 -9.62 -6.71 -3.15
CA ILE A 60 -8.43 -7.58 -3.05
C ILE A 60 -8.49 -8.73 -4.07
N ARG A 61 -9.65 -9.37 -4.26
CA ARG A 61 -9.81 -10.41 -5.28
C ARG A 61 -9.60 -9.87 -6.69
N ALA A 62 -10.12 -8.68 -6.99
CA ALA A 62 -9.97 -8.06 -8.30
C ALA A 62 -8.51 -7.73 -8.65
N PHE A 63 -7.62 -7.59 -7.65
CA PHE A 63 -6.19 -7.41 -7.88
C PHE A 63 -5.42 -8.72 -8.14
N ILE A 64 -5.87 -9.82 -7.53
CA ILE A 64 -5.18 -11.12 -7.58
C ILE A 64 -5.56 -11.92 -8.84
N LEU A 65 -6.78 -11.70 -9.35
CA LEU A 65 -7.32 -12.35 -10.55
C LEU A 65 -6.90 -11.63 -11.84
#